data_AF-A0A519S0B2-F1
#
_entry.id   AF-A0A519S0B2-F1
#
_cell.length_a   1.000
_cell.length_b   1.000
_cell.length_c   1.000
_cell.angle_alpha   90.00
_cell.angle_beta   90.00
_cell.angle_gamma   90.00
#
_symmetry.space_group_name_H-M   'P 1'
#
loop_
_entity.id
_entity.type
_entity.pdbx_description
1 polymer ?
#
loop_
_entity_poly.entity_id
_entity_poly.type
_entity_poly.pdbx_seq_one_letter_code
_entity_poly.pdbx_strand_id
1 'polypeptide(L)'
;VLTLQTAITEKWELNTELIWALNPVFGFGQQEYGMPRLTVKSSTNLIAQGTLAVPIAQQELFYTNKGLPINEDKNWDYAKRYELKTAGDQDRFYIHKGYETVNAHFNREPRFYSSVAFDGGVWYGNGVLTPENALYVQARGVESYAGPKDLIYLNVSGYWPKKLVNYLTVYDERMTWEPYHFPLMRLAGLYLLYAEVLNEQGKNYTEVIPYIDKVRVRAGLPGVTDSWSVANSTRPGKYDNQQGLREIIHQERRIELAFEGQAGWDLRRWKEMANVMSRPLQGWNIYEGQALNYYRPRNLVTPVFNVRNYLWPIRSINLTINDNLVQNPLW
;
A
#
# COMPACT_ATOMS: atom_id res chain seq x y z
N VAL A 1 4.57 -12.86 6.55
CA VAL A 1 3.52 -11.83 6.40
C VAL A 1 3.33 -11.03 7.68
N LEU A 2 3.02 -11.66 8.82
CA LEU A 2 2.76 -10.96 10.08
C LEU A 2 3.89 -10.01 10.50
N THR A 3 5.14 -10.44 10.47
CA THR A 3 6.30 -9.58 10.81
C THR A 3 6.38 -8.29 9.98
N LEU A 4 5.89 -8.31 8.73
CA LEU A 4 5.86 -7.14 7.86
C LEU A 4 4.58 -6.30 8.06
N GLN A 5 3.47 -6.93 8.44
CA GLN A 5 2.24 -6.24 8.78
C GLN A 5 2.42 -5.42 10.06
N THR A 6 3.18 -5.96 11.02
CA THR A 6 3.46 -5.31 12.30
C THR A 6 4.53 -4.22 12.23
N ALA A 7 5.12 -3.96 11.05
CA ALA A 7 6.19 -2.97 10.88
C ALA A 7 5.86 -1.57 11.44
N ILE A 8 4.57 -1.20 11.48
CA ILE A 8 4.10 0.06 12.07
C ILE A 8 3.13 -0.11 13.24
N THR A 9 2.62 -1.32 13.47
CA THR A 9 1.59 -1.59 14.50
C THR A 9 2.14 -2.28 15.74
N GLU A 10 3.39 -2.75 15.69
CA GLU A 10 4.06 -3.35 16.84
C GLU A 10 4.29 -2.31 17.94
N LYS A 11 4.24 -2.79 19.18
CA LYS A 11 4.50 -1.98 20.36
C LYS A 11 5.91 -1.38 20.29
N TRP A 12 6.05 -0.13 20.71
CA TRP A 12 7.29 0.63 20.53
C TRP A 12 8.46 0.03 21.30
N GLU A 13 8.18 -0.70 22.38
CA GLU A 13 9.16 -1.43 23.18
C GLU A 13 9.75 -2.65 22.47
N LEU A 14 9.05 -3.17 21.45
CA LEU A 14 9.42 -4.36 20.69
C LEU A 14 9.93 -4.01 19.27
N ASN A 15 9.42 -2.92 18.69
CA ASN A 15 9.75 -2.52 17.33
C ASN A 15 11.12 -1.82 17.28
N THR A 16 12.16 -2.58 16.93
CA THR A 16 13.54 -2.06 16.79
C THR A 16 13.73 -1.11 15.59
N GLU A 17 12.76 -1.03 14.65
CA GLU A 17 12.82 -0.07 13.56
C GLU A 17 12.25 1.30 13.92
N LEU A 18 11.46 1.40 14.98
CA LEU A 18 10.81 2.65 15.39
C LEU A 18 11.83 3.61 16.02
N ILE A 19 11.98 4.79 15.44
CA ILE A 19 12.89 5.83 15.93
C ILE A 19 12.11 6.93 16.64
N TRP A 20 10.99 7.36 16.04
CA TRP A 20 10.13 8.37 16.61
C TRP A 20 8.67 8.05 16.31
N ALA A 21 7.86 7.88 17.35
CA ALA A 21 6.42 7.71 17.26
C ALA A 21 5.63 9.00 17.56
N LEU A 22 4.43 9.09 17.02
CA LEU A 22 3.47 10.13 17.36
C LEU A 22 2.93 9.91 18.78
N ASN A 23 2.71 11.01 19.51
CA ASN A 23 2.17 10.97 20.87
C ASN A 23 0.74 10.41 20.93
N PRO A 24 -0.21 10.81 20.05
CA PRO A 24 -1.53 10.20 20.03
C PRO A 24 -1.48 8.71 19.72
N VAL A 25 -2.29 7.94 20.44
CA VAL A 25 -2.48 6.52 20.21
C VAL A 25 -3.29 6.31 18.93
N PHE A 26 -2.84 5.37 18.10
CA PHE A 26 -3.55 4.88 16.93
C PHE A 26 -4.39 3.63 17.31
N GLY A 27 -5.70 3.76 17.35
CA GLY A 27 -6.64 2.74 17.80
C GLY A 27 -8.08 3.07 17.43
N PHE A 28 -8.88 3.42 18.44
CA PHE A 28 -10.29 3.77 18.32
C PHE A 28 -10.51 4.90 17.30
N GLY A 29 -11.47 4.70 16.40
CA GLY A 29 -11.83 5.70 15.39
C GLY A 29 -10.75 5.93 14.33
N GLN A 30 -9.73 5.06 14.22
CA GLN A 30 -8.69 5.14 13.18
C GLN A 30 -8.51 3.81 12.43
N GLN A 31 -8.35 2.69 13.15
CA GLN A 31 -8.16 1.37 12.52
C GLN A 31 -9.41 0.91 11.74
N GLU A 32 -10.60 1.29 12.20
CA GLU A 32 -11.90 0.94 11.61
C GLU A 32 -12.05 1.35 10.14
N TYR A 33 -11.41 2.45 9.72
CA TYR A 33 -11.48 2.91 8.34
C TYR A 33 -10.64 2.05 7.39
N GLY A 34 -9.61 1.38 7.91
CA GLY A 34 -8.71 0.52 7.13
C GLY A 34 -9.09 -0.95 7.12
N MET A 35 -10.20 -1.32 7.76
CA MET A 35 -10.52 -2.71 8.04
C MET A 35 -11.75 -3.21 7.25
N PRO A 36 -11.66 -4.38 6.59
CA PRO A 36 -12.82 -5.05 6.00
C PRO A 36 -13.63 -5.79 7.07
N ARG A 37 -14.87 -6.11 6.72
CA ARG A 37 -15.76 -7.00 7.49
C ARG A 37 -15.48 -8.45 7.09
N LEU A 38 -15.25 -9.33 8.06
CA LEU A 38 -14.67 -10.66 7.81
C LEU A 38 -15.56 -11.82 8.29
N THR A 39 -16.59 -11.53 9.07
CA THR A 39 -17.49 -12.53 9.68
C THR A 39 -18.95 -12.16 9.43
N VAL A 40 -19.85 -13.14 9.60
CA VAL A 40 -21.30 -12.89 9.50
C VAL A 40 -21.73 -11.80 10.48
N LYS A 41 -21.28 -11.85 11.74
CA LYS A 41 -21.64 -10.87 12.77
C LYS A 41 -21.07 -9.48 12.49
N SER A 42 -19.82 -9.39 12.01
CA SER A 42 -19.23 -8.11 11.61
C SER A 42 -19.87 -7.53 10.34
N SER A 43 -20.55 -8.36 9.54
CA SER A 43 -21.26 -7.90 8.33
C SER A 43 -22.58 -7.19 8.64
N THR A 44 -23.14 -7.39 9.84
CA THR A 44 -24.44 -6.83 10.26
C THR A 44 -24.33 -5.53 11.05
N ASN A 45 -23.12 -5.10 11.41
CA ASN A 45 -22.82 -3.86 12.12
C ASN A 45 -21.84 -2.98 11.31
N LEU A 46 -21.89 -1.67 11.52
CA LEU A 46 -21.15 -0.68 10.73
C LEU A 46 -20.02 0.01 11.52
N ILE A 47 -19.45 -0.69 12.51
CA ILE A 47 -18.35 -0.15 13.33
C ILE A 47 -17.09 -0.05 12.46
N ALA A 48 -16.64 -1.16 11.84
CA ALA A 48 -15.57 -1.08 10.84
C ALA A 48 -16.12 -0.52 9.52
N GLN A 49 -15.93 0.77 9.31
CA GLN A 49 -16.42 1.48 8.15
C GLN A 49 -15.69 1.07 6.86
N GLY A 50 -14.40 0.74 6.96
CA GLY A 50 -13.59 0.28 5.83
C GLY A 50 -13.48 1.28 4.67
N THR A 51 -13.68 2.58 4.92
CA THR A 51 -13.80 3.63 3.89
C THR A 51 -12.48 4.07 3.29
N LEU A 52 -11.32 3.77 3.90
CA LEU A 52 -10.02 4.03 3.27
C LEU A 52 -9.84 3.07 2.09
N ALA A 53 -10.00 3.62 0.89
CA ALA A 53 -9.93 2.90 -0.37
C ALA A 53 -8.56 3.09 -1.04
N VAL A 54 -7.81 1.99 -1.18
CA VAL A 54 -6.53 1.99 -1.89
C VAL A 54 -6.78 1.90 -3.39
N PRO A 55 -6.27 2.82 -4.23
CA PRO A 55 -6.48 2.73 -5.67
C PRO A 55 -5.71 1.56 -6.29
N ILE A 56 -6.20 1.03 -7.42
CA ILE A 56 -5.50 -0.02 -8.19
C ILE A 56 -4.06 0.38 -8.48
N ALA A 57 -3.81 1.64 -8.82
CA ALA A 57 -2.47 2.15 -9.10
C ALA A 57 -1.49 1.95 -7.93
N GLN A 58 -1.95 2.01 -6.66
CA GLN A 58 -1.08 1.76 -5.51
C GLN A 58 -0.74 0.27 -5.37
N GLN A 59 -1.67 -0.65 -5.64
CA GLN A 59 -1.32 -2.07 -5.61
C GLN A 59 -0.34 -2.45 -6.73
N GLU A 60 -0.46 -1.83 -7.90
CA GLU A 60 0.43 -2.09 -9.04
C GLU A 60 1.88 -1.61 -8.80
N LEU A 61 2.11 -0.74 -7.82
CA LEU A 61 3.47 -0.33 -7.44
C LEU A 61 4.25 -1.44 -6.75
N PHE A 62 3.58 -2.30 -5.97
CA PHE A 62 4.26 -3.40 -5.29
C PHE A 62 4.94 -4.30 -6.32
N TYR A 63 6.08 -4.86 -5.95
CA TYR A 63 6.84 -5.73 -6.82
C TYR A 63 6.20 -7.12 -6.99
N THR A 64 6.71 -7.87 -7.97
CA THR A 64 6.57 -9.33 -8.02
C THR A 64 7.40 -9.98 -6.91
N ASN A 65 7.26 -11.29 -6.73
CA ASN A 65 8.10 -12.08 -5.83
C ASN A 65 9.59 -12.11 -6.23
N LYS A 66 9.95 -11.60 -7.42
CA LYS A 66 11.34 -11.37 -7.86
C LYS A 66 11.83 -9.95 -7.56
N GLY A 67 11.04 -9.14 -6.86
CA GLY A 67 11.44 -7.79 -6.47
C GLY A 67 11.51 -6.80 -7.63
N LEU A 68 10.79 -7.08 -8.72
CA LEU A 68 10.71 -6.23 -9.91
C LEU A 68 9.32 -5.58 -10.03
N PRO A 69 9.22 -4.39 -10.64
CA PRO A 69 7.94 -3.84 -11.06
C PRO A 69 7.17 -4.86 -11.90
N ILE A 70 5.85 -4.96 -11.72
CA ILE A 70 5.04 -5.97 -12.42
C ILE A 70 5.09 -5.87 -13.95
N ASN A 71 5.48 -4.72 -14.50
CA ASN A 71 5.68 -4.48 -15.93
C ASN A 71 7.15 -4.60 -16.37
N GLU A 72 8.08 -4.84 -15.44
CA GLU A 72 9.51 -5.05 -15.72
C GLU A 72 9.95 -6.51 -15.47
N ASP A 73 9.10 -7.37 -14.91
CA ASP A 73 9.37 -8.79 -14.70
C ASP A 73 9.01 -9.62 -15.94
N LYS A 74 10.00 -10.31 -16.51
CA LYS A 74 9.83 -11.18 -17.69
C LYS A 74 8.95 -12.39 -17.42
N ASN A 75 8.90 -12.84 -16.17
CA ASN A 75 8.22 -14.07 -15.77
C ASN A 75 6.81 -13.80 -15.21
N TRP A 76 6.35 -12.54 -15.30
CA TRP A 76 5.05 -12.12 -14.81
C TRP A 76 4.26 -11.44 -15.93
N ASP A 77 3.12 -12.02 -16.32
CA ASP A 77 2.36 -11.57 -17.48
C ASP A 77 1.53 -10.31 -17.17
N TYR A 78 2.11 -9.15 -17.47
CA TYR A 78 1.47 -7.86 -17.26
C TYR A 78 0.21 -7.65 -18.11
N ALA A 79 0.16 -8.22 -19.32
CA ALA A 79 -0.99 -8.09 -20.20
C ALA A 79 -2.22 -8.81 -19.63
N LYS A 80 -2.00 -9.98 -19.01
CA LYS A 80 -3.04 -10.81 -18.41
C LYS A 80 -3.31 -10.54 -16.93
N ARG A 81 -2.81 -9.43 -16.39
CA ARG A 81 -2.90 -9.14 -14.94
C ARG A 81 -4.33 -9.07 -14.38
N TYR A 82 -5.33 -8.77 -15.21
CA TYR A 82 -6.74 -8.76 -14.77
C TYR A 82 -7.54 -9.99 -15.23
N GLU A 83 -6.89 -10.97 -15.85
CA GLU A 83 -7.53 -12.26 -16.06
C GLU A 83 -7.72 -13.00 -14.73
N LEU A 84 -8.78 -13.78 -14.67
CA LEU A 84 -9.15 -14.56 -13.49
C LEU A 84 -8.25 -15.78 -13.34
N LYS A 85 -7.94 -16.11 -12.10
CA LYS A 85 -7.15 -17.26 -11.70
C LYS A 85 -7.60 -17.75 -10.33
N THR A 86 -7.74 -19.05 -10.18
CA THR A 86 -8.10 -19.71 -8.92
C THR A 86 -6.86 -20.01 -8.10
N ALA A 87 -6.90 -19.67 -6.81
CA ALA A 87 -5.82 -19.93 -5.87
C ALA A 87 -5.70 -21.43 -5.54
N GLY A 88 -4.48 -21.95 -5.67
CA GLY A 88 -4.15 -23.34 -5.33
C GLY A 88 -3.58 -23.47 -3.92
N ASP A 89 -3.09 -24.66 -3.59
CA ASP A 89 -2.49 -24.94 -2.28
C ASP A 89 -1.23 -24.11 -1.99
N GLN A 90 -0.44 -23.79 -3.02
CA GLN A 90 0.74 -22.93 -2.87
C GLN A 90 0.41 -21.49 -2.44
N ASP A 91 -0.82 -21.03 -2.71
CA ASP A 91 -1.24 -19.64 -2.48
C ASP A 91 -1.88 -19.45 -1.09
N ARG A 92 -2.16 -20.54 -0.36
CA ARG A 92 -3.05 -20.58 0.83
C ARG A 92 -2.72 -19.59 1.95
N PHE A 93 -1.49 -19.10 2.03
CA PHE A 93 -1.03 -18.12 3.04
C PHE A 93 -1.16 -16.66 2.57
N TYR A 94 -1.59 -16.44 1.33
CA TYR A 94 -1.73 -15.13 0.72
C TYR A 94 -3.13 -14.91 0.16
N ILE A 95 -3.68 -15.94 -0.46
CA ILE A 95 -5.00 -15.95 -1.09
C ILE A 95 -5.73 -17.21 -0.61
N HIS A 96 -7.01 -17.09 -0.26
CA HIS A 96 -7.79 -18.21 0.24
C HIS A 96 -7.86 -19.33 -0.80
N LYS A 97 -7.59 -20.57 -0.38
CA LYS A 97 -7.55 -21.73 -1.27
C LYS A 97 -8.89 -21.90 -1.99
N GLY A 98 -8.85 -22.13 -3.31
CA GLY A 98 -10.05 -22.31 -4.13
C GLY A 98 -10.80 -21.00 -4.45
N TYR A 99 -10.33 -19.86 -3.93
CA TYR A 99 -10.92 -18.56 -4.27
C TYR A 99 -10.36 -18.09 -5.61
N GLU A 100 -11.26 -17.70 -6.52
CA GLU A 100 -10.89 -17.06 -7.78
C GLU A 100 -10.50 -15.60 -7.52
N THR A 101 -9.46 -15.06 -8.14
CA THR A 101 -9.12 -13.64 -8.10
C THR A 101 -8.35 -13.24 -9.36
N VAL A 102 -7.87 -11.99 -9.47
CA VAL A 102 -7.06 -11.56 -10.63
C VAL A 102 -5.62 -12.01 -10.54
N ASN A 103 -4.99 -12.30 -11.69
CA ASN A 103 -3.56 -12.58 -11.80
C ASN A 103 -2.67 -11.55 -11.09
N ALA A 104 -3.10 -10.28 -11.03
CA ALA A 104 -2.44 -9.19 -10.32
C ALA A 104 -2.17 -9.49 -8.84
N HIS A 105 -2.94 -10.37 -8.20
CA HIS A 105 -2.75 -10.72 -6.79
C HIS A 105 -1.77 -11.86 -6.56
N PHE A 106 -1.34 -12.58 -7.61
CA PHE A 106 -0.47 -13.74 -7.49
C PHE A 106 1.00 -13.38 -7.66
N ASN A 107 1.87 -14.16 -7.00
CA ASN A 107 3.33 -14.05 -7.10
C ASN A 107 3.84 -12.63 -6.85
N ARG A 108 3.25 -11.95 -5.86
CA ARG A 108 3.66 -10.61 -5.45
C ARG A 108 4.66 -10.67 -4.31
N GLU A 109 5.31 -9.55 -4.02
CA GLU A 109 6.18 -9.46 -2.86
C GLU A 109 5.42 -9.61 -1.53
N PRO A 110 6.06 -10.09 -0.44
CA PRO A 110 5.41 -10.23 0.86
C PRO A 110 4.76 -8.96 1.42
N ARG A 111 5.31 -7.77 1.09
CA ARG A 111 4.76 -6.47 1.52
C ARG A 111 3.41 -6.15 0.90
N PHE A 112 3.10 -6.67 -0.29
CA PHE A 112 1.78 -6.52 -0.90
C PHE A 112 0.71 -7.15 0.00
N TYR A 113 0.91 -8.43 0.37
CA TYR A 113 -0.04 -9.20 1.19
C TYR A 113 -0.12 -8.74 2.66
N SER A 114 0.92 -8.09 3.17
CA SER A 114 0.92 -7.50 4.50
C SER A 114 0.28 -6.11 4.53
N SER A 115 0.40 -5.33 3.45
CA SER A 115 0.02 -3.92 3.44
C SER A 115 -1.36 -3.66 2.85
N VAL A 116 -1.77 -4.49 1.88
CA VAL A 116 -3.03 -4.32 1.14
C VAL A 116 -3.92 -5.53 1.36
N ALA A 117 -5.17 -5.30 1.76
CA ALA A 117 -6.23 -6.29 1.76
C ALA A 117 -7.03 -6.16 0.47
N PHE A 118 -7.43 -7.28 -0.10
CA PHE A 118 -8.13 -7.39 -1.38
C PHE A 118 -9.05 -8.59 -1.38
N ASP A 119 -10.03 -8.61 -2.28
CA ASP A 119 -10.98 -9.71 -2.44
C ASP A 119 -10.28 -11.07 -2.68
N GLY A 120 -10.50 -12.03 -1.77
CA GLY A 120 -9.82 -13.33 -1.72
C GLY A 120 -8.53 -13.36 -0.92
N GLY A 121 -7.98 -12.19 -0.56
CA GLY A 121 -6.75 -12.07 0.22
C GLY A 121 -6.93 -12.54 1.66
N VAL A 122 -5.93 -13.26 2.17
CA VAL A 122 -5.91 -13.75 3.54
C VAL A 122 -5.72 -12.61 4.54
N TRP A 123 -6.53 -12.61 5.59
CA TRP A 123 -6.45 -11.71 6.73
C TRP A 123 -5.95 -12.48 7.96
N TYR A 124 -4.74 -12.17 8.39
CA TYR A 124 -4.17 -12.72 9.61
C TYR A 124 -4.62 -11.89 10.82
N GLY A 125 -5.01 -12.57 11.90
CA GLY A 125 -5.50 -11.92 13.12
C GLY A 125 -7.02 -11.94 13.22
N ASN A 126 -7.61 -10.86 13.74
CA ASN A 126 -9.06 -10.76 13.99
C ASN A 126 -9.58 -11.89 14.90
N GLY A 127 -8.83 -12.18 15.97
CA GLY A 127 -9.14 -13.25 16.93
C GLY A 127 -8.71 -14.65 16.47
N VAL A 128 -8.23 -14.81 15.22
CA VAL A 128 -7.67 -16.06 14.72
C VAL A 128 -6.14 -15.96 14.65
N LEU A 129 -5.46 -16.75 15.48
CA LEU A 129 -3.99 -16.71 15.60
C LEU A 129 -3.29 -17.84 14.83
N THR A 130 -4.03 -18.80 14.28
CA THR A 130 -3.46 -19.89 13.48
C THR A 130 -3.59 -19.59 11.98
N PRO A 131 -2.49 -19.69 11.20
CA PRO A 131 -2.52 -19.47 9.76
C PRO A 131 -3.49 -20.36 8.99
N GLU A 132 -3.73 -21.58 9.47
CA GLU A 132 -4.53 -22.61 8.80
C GLU A 132 -6.03 -22.24 8.76
N ASN A 133 -6.49 -21.44 9.72
CA ASN A 133 -7.88 -21.01 9.84
C ASN A 133 -8.05 -19.52 9.57
N ALA A 134 -7.04 -18.86 9.00
CA ALA A 134 -7.05 -17.43 8.79
C ALA A 134 -8.29 -16.99 7.98
N LEU A 135 -8.89 -15.88 8.40
CA LEU A 135 -10.02 -15.29 7.69
C LEU A 135 -9.55 -14.74 6.34
N TYR A 136 -10.50 -14.39 5.47
CA TYR A 136 -10.19 -13.80 4.18
C TYR A 136 -11.27 -12.79 3.80
N VAL A 137 -10.90 -11.87 2.92
CA VAL A 137 -11.80 -10.79 2.49
C VAL A 137 -12.74 -11.30 1.41
N GLN A 138 -14.04 -11.07 1.60
CA GLN A 138 -15.08 -11.33 0.60
C GLN A 138 -15.75 -10.00 0.24
N ALA A 139 -15.36 -9.39 -0.87
CA ALA A 139 -15.74 -8.00 -1.21
C ALA A 139 -16.73 -7.87 -2.39
N ARG A 140 -17.09 -8.98 -3.04
CA ARG A 140 -17.92 -8.97 -4.25
C ARG A 140 -19.40 -8.80 -3.97
N GLY A 141 -19.95 -7.65 -4.38
CA GLY A 141 -21.38 -7.40 -4.38
C GLY A 141 -21.93 -7.16 -2.97
N VAL A 142 -23.19 -6.74 -2.93
CA VAL A 142 -23.87 -6.31 -1.68
C VAL A 142 -24.04 -7.43 -0.66
N GLU A 143 -24.06 -8.69 -1.10
CA GLU A 143 -24.26 -9.86 -0.23
C GLU A 143 -22.99 -10.27 0.54
N SER A 144 -21.80 -9.98 0.01
CA SER A 144 -20.54 -10.41 0.64
C SER A 144 -20.26 -9.67 1.96
N TYR A 145 -19.43 -10.22 2.84
CA TYR A 145 -19.18 -9.62 4.16
C TYR A 145 -18.57 -8.21 4.06
N ALA A 146 -17.53 -8.04 3.24
CA ALA A 146 -16.83 -6.78 3.02
C ALA A 146 -17.36 -5.96 1.82
N GLY A 147 -18.49 -6.38 1.23
CA GLY A 147 -19.13 -5.66 0.13
C GLY A 147 -19.79 -4.35 0.59
N PRO A 148 -20.30 -3.55 -0.35
CA PRO A 148 -21.02 -2.32 -0.03
C PRO A 148 -22.35 -2.65 0.67
N LYS A 149 -22.43 -2.41 1.98
CA LYS A 149 -23.66 -2.61 2.79
C LYS A 149 -24.53 -1.35 2.92
N ASP A 150 -23.96 -0.19 2.61
CA ASP A 150 -24.66 1.10 2.61
C ASP A 150 -23.94 2.07 1.64
N LEU A 151 -24.37 3.33 1.61
CA LEU A 151 -23.88 4.37 0.69
C LEU A 151 -22.78 5.29 1.25
N ILE A 152 -22.40 5.13 2.52
CA ILE A 152 -21.46 6.00 3.24
C ILE A 152 -20.22 5.21 3.71
N TYR A 153 -20.43 4.08 4.38
CA TYR A 153 -19.44 3.20 4.96
C TYR A 153 -19.13 2.01 4.03
N LEU A 154 -18.58 2.35 2.87
CA LEU A 154 -18.12 1.38 1.88
C LEU A 154 -16.69 1.65 1.41
N ASN A 155 -15.99 0.59 1.01
CA ASN A 155 -14.72 0.70 0.32
C ASN A 155 -14.97 0.82 -1.18
N VAL A 156 -14.72 2.00 -1.75
CA VAL A 156 -15.07 2.28 -3.16
C VAL A 156 -14.16 1.58 -4.17
N SER A 157 -12.97 1.12 -3.77
CA SER A 157 -11.97 0.54 -4.66
C SER A 157 -11.86 -0.98 -4.62
N GLY A 158 -12.36 -1.62 -3.55
CA GLY A 158 -12.17 -3.05 -3.28
C GLY A 158 -10.79 -3.40 -2.72
N TYR A 159 -10.06 -2.40 -2.20
CA TYR A 159 -8.77 -2.58 -1.54
C TYR A 159 -8.68 -1.75 -0.26
N TRP A 160 -8.17 -2.36 0.81
CA TRP A 160 -8.01 -1.75 2.12
C TRP A 160 -6.53 -1.63 2.52
N PRO A 161 -6.14 -0.57 3.25
CA PRO A 161 -4.79 -0.41 3.78
C PRO A 161 -4.59 -1.27 5.03
N LYS A 162 -4.52 -2.60 4.85
CA LYS A 162 -4.33 -3.60 5.91
C LYS A 162 -3.17 -3.28 6.86
N LYS A 163 -2.12 -2.61 6.36
CA LYS A 163 -0.96 -2.16 7.16
C LYS A 163 -1.34 -1.30 8.38
N LEU A 164 -2.45 -0.56 8.30
CA LEU A 164 -2.92 0.34 9.35
C LEU A 164 -3.68 -0.38 10.47
N VAL A 165 -3.92 -1.69 10.33
CA VAL A 165 -4.72 -2.46 11.29
C VAL A 165 -3.81 -3.44 12.01
N ASN A 166 -3.76 -3.32 13.33
CA ASN A 166 -3.05 -4.27 14.16
C ASN A 166 -3.72 -5.64 14.04
N TYR A 167 -2.95 -6.70 13.82
CA TYR A 167 -3.49 -8.06 13.66
C TYR A 167 -4.23 -8.56 14.93
N LEU A 168 -3.91 -8.03 16.11
CA LEU A 168 -4.60 -8.34 17.37
C LEU A 168 -5.92 -7.57 17.54
N THR A 169 -6.19 -6.55 16.72
CA THR A 169 -7.50 -5.91 16.68
C THR A 169 -8.54 -6.91 16.18
N VAL A 170 -9.64 -7.02 16.92
CA VAL A 170 -10.72 -7.99 16.66
C VAL A 170 -12.01 -7.26 16.38
N TYR A 171 -12.63 -7.60 15.26
CA TYR A 171 -14.00 -7.24 14.93
C TYR A 171 -14.82 -8.47 14.64
N ASP A 172 -15.85 -8.65 15.46
CA ASP A 172 -16.90 -9.63 15.23
C ASP A 172 -18.24 -8.95 15.56
N GLU A 173 -18.89 -9.33 16.66
CA GLU A 173 -20.08 -8.61 17.17
C GLU A 173 -19.73 -7.22 17.73
N ARG A 174 -18.54 -7.10 18.33
CA ARG A 174 -17.97 -5.87 18.89
C ARG A 174 -16.58 -5.66 18.32
N MET A 175 -16.08 -4.44 18.47
CA MET A 175 -14.72 -4.07 18.12
C MET A 175 -13.87 -4.00 19.40
N THR A 176 -12.73 -4.69 19.38
CA THR A 176 -11.70 -4.64 20.42
C THR A 176 -10.40 -4.20 19.75
N TRP A 177 -9.95 -2.99 20.04
CA TRP A 177 -8.76 -2.41 19.43
C TRP A 177 -7.50 -2.86 20.19
N GLU A 178 -6.46 -3.26 19.46
CA GLU A 178 -5.09 -3.26 19.99
C GLU A 178 -4.44 -1.92 19.57
N PRO A 179 -4.31 -0.96 20.50
CA PRO A 179 -3.72 0.34 20.20
C PRO A 179 -2.21 0.24 19.96
N TYR A 180 -1.69 1.15 19.13
CA TYR A 180 -0.25 1.31 18.92
C TYR A 180 0.12 2.78 18.67
N HIS A 181 1.41 3.12 18.72
CA HIS A 181 1.86 4.47 18.37
C HIS A 181 2.33 4.53 16.92
N PHE A 182 1.73 5.42 16.14
CA PHE A 182 2.03 5.53 14.71
C PHE A 182 3.44 6.09 14.49
N PRO A 183 4.27 5.49 13.61
CA PRO A 183 5.62 5.97 13.36
C PRO A 183 5.62 7.31 12.61
N LEU A 184 6.29 8.31 13.18
CA LEU A 184 6.68 9.51 12.45
C LEU A 184 7.97 9.25 11.65
N MET A 185 8.91 8.51 12.25
CA MET A 185 10.18 8.14 11.65
C MET A 185 10.59 6.72 12.07
N ARG A 186 11.09 5.95 11.10
CA ARG A 186 11.61 4.60 11.32
C ARG A 186 12.83 4.31 10.44
N LEU A 187 13.63 3.34 10.86
CA LEU A 187 14.95 3.06 10.31
C LEU A 187 14.95 2.74 8.81
N ALA A 188 13.98 1.98 8.30
CA ALA A 188 13.92 1.68 6.86
C ALA A 188 13.71 2.96 6.02
N GLY A 189 12.91 3.91 6.51
CA GLY A 189 12.71 5.20 5.86
C GLY A 189 13.99 6.04 5.82
N LEU A 190 14.84 5.94 6.85
CA LEU A 190 16.16 6.58 6.87
C LEU A 190 17.16 5.92 5.93
N TYR A 191 17.19 4.58 5.86
CA TYR A 191 18.05 3.89 4.89
C TYR A 191 17.73 4.29 3.46
N LEU A 192 16.44 4.35 3.09
CA LEU A 192 16.04 4.77 1.75
C LEU A 192 16.30 6.25 1.49
N LEU A 193 16.14 7.11 2.50
CA LEU A 193 16.50 8.53 2.37
C LEU A 193 18.02 8.70 2.16
N TYR A 194 18.83 7.94 2.88
CA TYR A 194 20.29 7.96 2.71
C TYR A 194 20.72 7.41 1.35
N ALA A 195 20.10 6.32 0.88
CA ALA A 195 20.31 5.80 -0.47
C ALA A 195 20.01 6.86 -1.54
N GLU A 196 18.90 7.60 -1.37
CA GLU A 196 18.54 8.71 -2.26
C GLU A 196 19.63 9.80 -2.26
N VAL A 197 20.08 10.25 -1.08
CA VAL A 197 21.15 11.25 -0.96
C VAL A 197 22.42 10.80 -1.69
N LEU A 198 22.86 9.56 -1.48
CA LEU A 198 24.07 9.04 -2.14
C LEU A 198 23.91 8.98 -3.67
N ASN A 199 22.74 8.54 -4.16
CA ASN A 199 22.45 8.53 -5.59
C ASN A 199 22.50 9.94 -6.18
N GLU A 200 21.88 10.92 -5.53
CA GLU A 200 21.85 12.31 -6.00
C GLU A 200 23.22 13.00 -5.92
N GLN A 201 24.11 12.54 -5.03
CA GLN A 201 25.52 12.95 -5.01
C GLN A 201 26.37 12.34 -6.13
N GLY A 202 25.81 11.44 -6.94
CA GLY A 202 26.53 10.76 -8.02
C GLY A 202 27.50 9.70 -7.52
N LYS A 203 27.25 9.11 -6.34
CA LYS A 203 28.04 7.98 -5.83
C LYS A 203 27.84 6.74 -6.68
N ASN A 204 28.80 5.82 -6.63
CA ASN A 204 28.68 4.57 -7.36
C ASN A 204 27.50 3.75 -6.82
N TYR A 205 26.77 3.05 -7.69
CA TYR A 205 25.63 2.22 -7.28
C TYR A 205 26.02 1.17 -6.21
N THR A 206 27.28 0.72 -6.18
CA THR A 206 27.80 -0.21 -5.16
C THR A 206 27.81 0.38 -3.75
N GLU A 207 27.87 1.71 -3.60
CA GLU A 207 27.77 2.41 -2.31
C GLU A 207 26.30 2.66 -1.92
N VAL A 208 25.40 2.75 -2.91
CA VAL A 208 23.98 3.10 -2.71
C VAL A 208 23.13 1.85 -2.42
N ILE A 209 23.27 0.81 -3.24
CA ILE A 209 22.46 -0.41 -3.20
C ILE A 209 22.43 -1.09 -1.82
N PRO A 210 23.53 -1.17 -1.04
CA PRO A 210 23.49 -1.81 0.27
C PRO A 210 22.41 -1.26 1.21
N TYR A 211 22.07 0.02 1.13
CA TYR A 211 21.01 0.62 1.96
C TYR A 211 19.60 0.26 1.49
N ILE A 212 19.42 0.12 0.18
CA ILE A 212 18.17 -0.38 -0.42
C ILE A 212 18.00 -1.86 -0.05
N ASP A 213 19.07 -2.64 -0.19
CA ASP A 213 19.05 -4.09 0.04
C ASP A 213 18.79 -4.45 1.51
N LYS A 214 19.20 -3.63 2.48
CA LYS A 214 18.78 -3.81 3.89
C LYS A 214 17.26 -3.87 4.05
N VAL A 215 16.54 -3.03 3.30
CA VAL A 215 15.07 -3.00 3.33
C VAL A 215 14.49 -4.19 2.56
N ARG A 216 15.04 -4.50 1.40
CA ARG A 216 14.58 -5.59 0.52
C ARG A 216 14.77 -6.96 1.14
N VAL A 217 15.93 -7.23 1.74
CA VAL A 217 16.23 -8.49 2.43
C VAL A 217 15.26 -8.72 3.58
N ARG A 218 14.98 -7.68 4.39
CA ARG A 218 13.98 -7.75 5.47
C ARG A 218 12.58 -8.04 4.91
N ALA A 219 12.23 -7.46 3.75
CA ALA A 219 10.98 -7.73 3.05
C ALA A 219 10.91 -9.11 2.37
N GLY A 220 11.99 -9.92 2.40
CA GLY A 220 12.06 -11.23 1.77
C GLY A 220 12.26 -11.17 0.25
N LEU A 221 12.88 -10.10 -0.25
CA LEU A 221 13.15 -9.91 -1.67
C LEU A 221 14.63 -10.10 -2.00
N PRO A 222 14.94 -10.52 -3.26
CA PRO A 222 16.30 -10.45 -3.77
C PRO A 222 16.82 -9.01 -3.80
N GLY A 223 18.14 -8.86 -3.71
CA GLY A 223 18.82 -7.57 -3.84
C GLY A 223 18.57 -6.91 -5.20
N VAL A 224 18.84 -5.63 -5.30
CA VAL A 224 18.59 -4.85 -6.53
C VAL A 224 19.31 -5.46 -7.74
N THR A 225 20.57 -5.85 -7.59
CA THR A 225 21.38 -6.43 -8.68
C THR A 225 20.81 -7.75 -9.20
N ASP A 226 20.35 -8.63 -8.29
CA ASP A 226 19.79 -9.93 -8.64
C ASP A 226 18.40 -9.79 -9.32
N SER A 227 17.62 -8.83 -8.82
CA SER A 227 16.29 -8.53 -9.33
C SER A 227 16.38 -7.98 -10.76
N TRP A 228 17.22 -6.97 -10.99
CA TRP A 228 17.45 -6.37 -12.32
C TRP A 228 18.53 -7.10 -13.13
N SER A 229 18.63 -8.42 -13.00
CA SER A 229 19.49 -9.26 -13.83
C SER A 229 18.85 -9.54 -15.20
N VAL A 230 19.68 -9.98 -16.16
CA VAL A 230 19.24 -10.35 -17.52
C VAL A 230 18.18 -11.46 -17.50
N ALA A 231 18.23 -12.36 -16.53
CA ALA A 231 17.29 -13.48 -16.41
C ALA A 231 15.88 -13.04 -15.99
N ASN A 232 15.76 -11.99 -15.16
CA ASN A 232 14.50 -11.63 -14.52
C ASN A 232 13.86 -10.38 -15.15
N SER A 233 14.66 -9.37 -15.51
CA SER A 233 14.14 -8.04 -15.88
C SER A 233 14.14 -7.79 -17.38
N THR A 234 13.12 -7.07 -17.85
CA THR A 234 13.06 -6.46 -19.18
C THR A 234 14.00 -5.25 -19.33
N ARG A 235 14.50 -4.69 -18.21
CA ARG A 235 15.45 -3.58 -18.15
C ARG A 235 16.68 -3.94 -17.29
N PRO A 236 17.48 -4.95 -17.68
CA PRO A 236 18.62 -5.36 -16.86
C PRO A 236 19.63 -4.22 -16.69
N GLY A 237 20.29 -4.15 -15.53
CA GLY A 237 21.24 -3.07 -15.23
C GLY A 237 20.61 -1.69 -15.06
N LYS A 238 19.29 -1.59 -14.82
CA LYS A 238 18.60 -0.30 -14.58
C LYS A 238 19.29 0.54 -13.49
N TYR A 239 19.90 -0.10 -12.50
CA TYR A 239 20.63 0.54 -11.41
C TYR A 239 22.02 1.10 -11.81
N ASP A 240 22.53 0.81 -13.00
CA ASP A 240 23.89 1.19 -13.43
C ASP A 240 24.06 2.71 -13.63
N ASN A 241 22.95 3.44 -13.84
CA ASN A 241 22.95 4.89 -13.97
C ASN A 241 22.08 5.56 -12.92
N GLN A 242 22.42 6.81 -12.60
CA GLN A 242 21.77 7.59 -11.55
C GLN A 242 20.25 7.70 -11.72
N GLN A 243 19.75 7.88 -12.94
CA GLN A 243 18.32 8.03 -13.20
C GLN A 243 17.55 6.72 -12.96
N GLY A 244 18.08 5.60 -13.45
CA GLY A 244 17.44 4.30 -13.24
C GLY A 244 17.49 3.85 -11.77
N LEU A 245 18.59 4.14 -11.06
CA LEU A 245 18.67 3.90 -9.62
C LEU A 245 17.75 4.83 -8.82
N ARG A 246 17.59 6.09 -9.23
CA ARG A 246 16.59 7.03 -8.68
C ARG A 246 15.17 6.46 -8.77
N GLU A 247 14.79 5.95 -9.94
CA GLU A 247 13.47 5.31 -10.14
C GLU A 247 13.25 4.12 -9.19
N ILE A 248 14.27 3.28 -8.99
CA ILE A 248 14.23 2.14 -8.06
C ILE A 248 14.04 2.64 -6.62
N ILE A 249 14.80 3.65 -6.19
CA ILE A 249 14.70 4.24 -4.85
C ILE A 249 13.31 4.86 -4.63
N HIS A 250 12.80 5.61 -5.59
CA HIS A 250 11.47 6.24 -5.50
C HIS A 250 10.39 5.17 -5.33
N GLN A 251 10.43 4.10 -6.11
CA GLN A 251 9.45 3.01 -6.01
C GLN A 251 9.59 2.24 -4.69
N GLU A 252 10.81 1.88 -4.28
CA GLU A 252 11.08 1.20 -3.02
C GLU A 252 10.55 2.02 -1.83
N ARG A 253 10.78 3.33 -1.83
CA ARG A 253 10.30 4.25 -0.79
C ARG A 253 8.77 4.34 -0.75
N ARG A 254 8.10 4.37 -1.91
CA ARG A 254 6.64 4.40 -2.00
C ARG A 254 5.97 3.09 -1.56
N ILE A 255 6.63 1.96 -1.76
CA ILE A 255 6.17 0.64 -1.29
C ILE A 255 6.41 0.51 0.20
N GLU A 256 7.64 0.75 0.63
CA GLU A 256 8.08 0.54 2.00
C GLU A 256 7.28 1.43 2.96
N LEU A 257 7.10 2.71 2.63
CA LEU A 257 6.38 3.71 3.43
C LEU A 257 4.91 3.87 3.00
N ALA A 258 4.35 2.87 2.30
CA ALA A 258 2.94 2.88 1.93
C ALA A 258 2.06 3.04 3.17
N PHE A 259 1.11 3.97 3.09
CA PHE A 259 0.15 4.34 4.15
C PHE A 259 0.75 5.04 5.38
N GLU A 260 2.02 5.44 5.35
CA GLU A 260 2.70 6.13 6.48
C GLU A 260 2.72 7.67 6.33
N GLY A 261 1.89 8.23 5.46
CA GLY A 261 1.81 9.68 5.25
C GLY A 261 2.97 10.31 4.46
N GLN A 262 3.88 9.50 3.90
CA GLN A 262 5.11 9.98 3.26
C GLN A 262 4.97 10.26 1.75
N ALA A 263 4.25 9.40 1.01
CA ALA A 263 4.21 9.44 -0.46
C ALA A 263 3.79 10.80 -1.03
N GLY A 264 2.88 11.52 -0.35
CA GLY A 264 2.45 12.85 -0.78
C GLY A 264 3.57 13.89 -0.73
N TRP A 265 4.43 13.84 0.29
CA TRP A 265 5.58 14.74 0.44
C TRP A 265 6.70 14.37 -0.54
N ASP A 266 6.97 13.07 -0.69
CA ASP A 266 7.97 12.55 -1.62
C ASP A 266 7.62 12.92 -3.08
N LEU A 267 6.39 12.66 -3.52
CA LEU A 267 5.95 13.03 -4.87
C LEU A 267 5.97 14.55 -5.13
N ARG A 268 5.78 15.38 -4.10
CA ARG A 268 5.87 16.84 -4.22
C ARG A 268 7.31 17.29 -4.43
N ARG A 269 8.24 16.84 -3.58
CA ARG A 269 9.66 17.22 -3.67
C ARG A 269 10.35 16.67 -4.93
N TRP A 270 9.92 15.51 -5.42
CA TRP A 270 10.36 14.96 -6.71
C TRP A 270 9.71 15.61 -7.92
N LYS A 271 8.69 16.46 -7.71
CA LYS A 271 7.85 17.04 -8.77
C LYS A 271 7.11 15.99 -9.61
N GLU A 272 6.88 14.79 -9.08
CA GLU A 272 6.18 13.70 -9.75
C GLU A 272 4.67 13.65 -9.46
N MET A 273 4.20 14.44 -8.48
CA MET A 273 2.77 14.45 -8.08
C MET A 273 1.82 14.70 -9.25
N ALA A 274 2.16 15.61 -10.18
CA ALA A 274 1.36 15.87 -11.36
C ALA A 274 1.20 14.63 -12.27
N ASN A 275 2.24 13.79 -12.39
CA ASN A 275 2.18 12.57 -13.21
C ASN A 275 1.28 11.49 -12.57
N VAL A 276 1.23 11.45 -11.23
CA VAL A 276 0.37 10.51 -10.49
C VAL A 276 -1.07 10.98 -10.50
N MET A 277 -1.31 12.27 -10.22
CA MET A 277 -2.64 12.86 -10.06
C MET A 277 -3.32 13.24 -11.38
N SER A 278 -2.62 13.20 -12.51
CA SER A 278 -3.21 13.38 -13.85
C SER A 278 -3.89 12.13 -14.38
N ARG A 279 -3.73 10.98 -13.72
CA ARG A 279 -4.37 9.72 -14.09
C ARG A 279 -5.63 9.51 -13.23
N PRO A 280 -6.73 8.96 -13.80
CA PRO A 280 -7.88 8.58 -13.01
C PRO A 280 -7.50 7.59 -11.90
N LEU A 281 -7.99 7.83 -10.69
CA LEU A 281 -7.93 6.85 -9.61
C LEU A 281 -8.95 5.76 -9.90
N GLN A 282 -8.48 4.52 -10.00
CA GLN A 282 -9.30 3.38 -10.38
C GLN A 282 -9.52 2.41 -9.21
N GLY A 283 -10.64 1.71 -9.26
CA GLY A 283 -11.01 0.62 -8.35
C GLY A 283 -11.85 -0.43 -9.06
N TRP A 284 -12.23 -1.48 -8.33
CA TRP A 284 -13.11 -2.54 -8.83
C TRP A 284 -14.58 -2.13 -8.86
N ASN A 285 -15.40 -2.90 -9.58
CA ASN A 285 -16.85 -2.74 -9.58
C ASN A 285 -17.47 -3.48 -8.39
N ILE A 286 -17.42 -2.84 -7.23
CA ILE A 286 -17.78 -3.44 -5.92
C ILE A 286 -19.22 -3.93 -5.79
N TYR A 287 -20.14 -3.48 -6.66
CA TYR A 287 -21.53 -3.90 -6.64
C TYR A 287 -21.78 -5.23 -7.36
N GLU A 288 -20.79 -5.72 -8.09
CA GLU A 288 -20.89 -6.98 -8.84
C GLU A 288 -20.49 -8.17 -7.96
N GLY A 289 -21.36 -9.17 -7.87
CA GLY A 289 -21.07 -10.42 -7.16
C GLY A 289 -20.21 -11.41 -7.96
N GLN A 290 -20.27 -11.34 -9.30
CA GLN A 290 -19.54 -12.24 -10.19
C GLN A 290 -18.11 -11.74 -10.41
N ALA A 291 -17.12 -12.62 -10.28
CA ALA A 291 -15.70 -12.29 -10.40
C ALA A 291 -15.38 -11.54 -11.70
N LEU A 292 -15.88 -12.04 -12.82
CA LEU A 292 -15.67 -11.48 -14.16
C LEU A 292 -16.14 -10.02 -14.31
N ASN A 293 -17.18 -9.64 -13.58
CA ASN A 293 -17.70 -8.27 -13.60
C ASN A 293 -17.08 -7.40 -12.51
N TYR A 294 -16.80 -7.97 -11.34
CA TYR A 294 -16.15 -7.28 -10.22
C TYR A 294 -14.77 -6.76 -10.61
N TYR A 295 -13.95 -7.60 -11.26
CA TYR A 295 -12.58 -7.26 -11.66
C TYR A 295 -12.47 -6.43 -12.94
N ARG A 296 -13.50 -5.64 -13.25
CA ARG A 296 -13.43 -4.61 -14.30
C ARG A 296 -13.01 -3.29 -13.65
N PRO A 297 -11.82 -2.74 -13.99
CA PRO A 297 -11.41 -1.45 -13.47
C PRO A 297 -12.42 -0.37 -13.87
N ARG A 298 -12.85 0.43 -12.89
CA ARG A 298 -13.67 1.62 -13.09
C ARG A 298 -12.95 2.85 -12.57
N ASN A 299 -13.18 3.98 -13.22
CA ASN A 299 -12.71 5.27 -12.72
C ASN A 299 -13.57 5.66 -11.51
N LEU A 300 -12.92 5.91 -10.38
CA LEU A 300 -13.57 6.38 -9.15
C LEU A 300 -13.58 7.90 -9.09
N VAL A 301 -12.40 8.49 -9.31
CA VAL A 301 -12.18 9.95 -9.26
C VAL A 301 -11.15 10.30 -10.33
N THR A 302 -11.37 11.39 -11.04
CA THR A 302 -10.35 12.00 -11.92
C THR A 302 -9.83 13.26 -11.23
N PRO A 303 -8.63 13.23 -10.62
CA PRO A 303 -8.12 14.40 -9.92
C PRO A 303 -7.71 15.50 -10.91
N VAL A 304 -7.76 16.75 -10.45
CA VAL A 304 -7.15 17.88 -11.14
C VAL A 304 -6.00 18.37 -10.30
N PHE A 305 -4.78 18.27 -10.82
CA PHE A 305 -3.57 18.72 -10.14
C PHE A 305 -2.71 19.56 -11.07
N ASN A 306 -2.60 20.85 -10.74
CA ASN A 306 -1.86 21.85 -11.50
C ASN A 306 -0.61 22.30 -10.72
N VAL A 307 0.25 23.08 -11.37
CA VAL A 307 1.50 23.60 -10.75
C VAL A 307 1.24 24.34 -9.43
N ARG A 308 0.14 25.11 -9.32
CA ARG A 308 -0.26 25.78 -8.07
C ARG A 308 -0.43 24.81 -6.90
N ASN A 309 -0.88 23.58 -7.18
CA ASN A 309 -1.22 22.61 -6.14
C ASN A 309 0.00 22.02 -5.45
N TYR A 310 1.24 22.30 -5.90
CA TYR A 310 2.47 21.92 -5.18
C TYR A 310 2.61 22.63 -3.83
N LEU A 311 2.06 23.84 -3.69
CA LEU A 311 2.05 24.63 -2.46
C LEU A 311 0.61 24.84 -1.98
N TRP A 312 0.41 24.88 -0.66
CA TRP A 312 -0.89 25.24 -0.09
C TRP A 312 -1.13 26.74 -0.18
N PRO A 313 -2.35 27.20 -0.49
CA PRO A 313 -2.65 28.63 -0.46
C PRO A 313 -2.51 29.17 0.97
N ILE A 314 -1.95 30.37 1.09
CA ILE A 314 -2.05 31.17 2.30
C ILE A 314 -3.50 31.63 2.41
N ARG A 315 -4.10 31.51 3.60
CA ARG A 315 -5.50 31.93 3.83
C ARG A 315 -5.65 33.42 3.48
N SER A 316 -6.66 33.77 2.68
CA SER A 316 -6.86 35.12 2.16
C SER A 316 -6.92 36.20 3.25
N ILE A 317 -7.52 35.88 4.40
CA ILE A 317 -7.60 36.81 5.55
C ILE A 317 -6.21 37.21 6.08
N ASN A 318 -5.23 36.32 6.04
CA ASN A 318 -3.88 36.62 6.51
C ASN A 318 -3.20 37.64 5.59
N LEU A 319 -3.48 37.58 4.28
CA LEU A 319 -2.95 38.54 3.30
C LEU A 319 -3.53 39.95 3.51
N THR A 320 -4.80 40.06 3.94
CA THR A 320 -5.41 41.35 4.26
C THR A 320 -4.93 41.93 5.59
N ILE A 321 -4.57 41.07 6.55
CA ILE A 321 -4.07 41.51 7.87
C ILE A 321 -2.61 41.97 7.79
N ASN A 322 -1.79 41.28 7.00
CA ASN A 322 -0.36 41.57 6.88
C ASN A 322 0.01 41.79 5.41
N ASP A 323 0.12 43.07 5.06
CA ASP A 323 0.49 43.52 3.70
C ASP A 323 1.89 43.06 3.26
N ASN A 324 2.73 42.54 4.16
CA ASN A 324 4.02 41.96 3.80
C ASN A 324 3.91 40.48 3.36
N LEU A 325 2.76 39.83 3.51
CA LEU A 325 2.57 38.45 3.05
C LEU A 325 2.25 38.44 1.56
N VAL A 326 3.06 37.71 0.79
CA VAL A 326 2.83 37.44 -0.62
C VAL A 326 2.24 36.03 -0.76
N GLN A 327 1.20 35.89 -1.58
CA GLN A 327 0.58 34.59 -1.85
C GLN A 327 1.55 33.62 -2.52
N ASN A 328 1.36 32.32 -2.28
CA ASN A 328 2.07 31.30 -3.01
C ASN A 328 1.78 31.38 -4.53
N PRO A 329 2.75 31.06 -5.40
CA PRO A 329 2.57 31.18 -6.84
C PRO A 329 1.28 30.51 -7.36
N LEU A 330 0.56 31.23 -8.22
CA LEU A 330 -0.64 30.76 -8.93
C LEU A 330 -1.88 30.48 -8.04
N TRP A 331 -1.91 31.01 -6.82
CA TRP A 331 -3.05 30.97 -5.89
C TRP A 331 -3.72 32.33 -5.67
#